data_AF-A0A2E6H3P6-F1
#
_entry.id   AF-A0A2E6H3P6-F1
#
_cell.length_a   1.000
_cell.length_b   1.000
_cell.length_c   1.000
_cell.angle_alpha   90.00
_cell.angle_beta   90.00
_cell.angle_gamma   90.00
#
_symmetry.space_group_name_H-M   'P 1'
#
loop_
_entity.id
_entity.type
_entity.pdbx_description
1 polymer ?
#
loop_
_entity_poly.entity_id
_entity_poly.type
_entity_poly.pdbx_seq_one_letter_code
_entity_poly.pdbx_strand_id
1 'polypeptide(L)'
;MKSIALIITSLLVLSAQAGERSPFTNIEFGLFAGWGKFIKVQNPERFNAEKSHFLIEVNGKGYKEILKEAKELHGKNYKCRLAEHFVETMGELGVKIEDTVNLKLYLFDGGHEVITLNDVAVTEENLEEIQFETNYCK
;
A
#
# COMPACT_ATOMS: atom_id res chain seq x y z
N MET A 1 38.75 4.58 47.74
CA MET A 1 38.86 3.95 46.40
C MET A 1 37.50 4.04 45.74
N LYS A 2 37.44 4.59 44.52
CA LYS A 2 36.22 5.05 43.85
C LYS A 2 35.36 3.88 43.38
N SER A 3 34.10 3.85 43.80
CA SER A 3 33.07 2.96 43.26
C SER A 3 32.77 3.35 41.82
N ILE A 4 33.02 2.45 40.88
CA ILE A 4 32.63 2.60 39.47
C ILE A 4 31.19 2.12 39.37
N ALA A 5 30.26 3.08 39.29
CA ALA A 5 28.87 2.79 38.92
C ALA A 5 28.83 2.56 37.40
N LEU A 6 28.65 1.30 37.00
CA LEU A 6 28.42 0.92 35.62
C LEU A 6 26.95 1.18 35.28
N ILE A 7 26.65 2.31 34.66
CA ILE A 7 25.31 2.61 34.14
C ILE A 7 25.19 1.89 32.79
N ILE A 8 24.48 0.77 32.79
CA ILE A 8 24.04 0.10 31.55
C ILE A 8 22.89 0.92 31.00
N THR A 9 23.19 1.79 30.03
CA THR A 9 22.17 2.53 29.27
C THR A 9 21.55 1.56 28.27
N SER A 10 20.45 0.92 28.67
CA SER A 10 19.59 0.15 27.78
C SER A 10 19.03 1.11 26.72
N LEU A 11 19.62 1.12 25.52
CA LEU A 11 19.01 1.71 24.34
C LEU A 11 17.73 0.92 24.03
N LEU A 12 16.60 1.40 24.54
CA LEU A 12 15.29 1.07 24.06
C LEU A 12 15.21 1.60 22.63
N VAL A 13 15.49 0.73 21.65
CA VAL A 13 15.14 0.97 20.26
C VAL A 13 13.62 0.90 20.19
N LEU A 14 12.96 2.03 20.46
CA LEU A 14 11.59 2.24 20.02
C LEU A 14 11.66 2.35 18.51
N SER A 15 11.58 1.21 17.82
CA SER A 15 11.03 1.19 16.48
C SER A 15 9.59 1.66 16.65
N ALA A 16 9.35 2.96 16.48
CA ALA A 16 8.03 3.42 16.14
C ALA A 16 7.70 2.71 14.83
N GLN A 17 7.03 1.55 14.92
CA GLN A 17 6.20 1.08 13.84
C GLN A 17 5.23 2.24 13.62
N ALA A 18 5.55 3.09 12.65
CA ALA A 18 4.53 3.95 12.08
C ALA A 18 3.36 3.02 11.78
N GLY A 19 2.20 3.31 12.36
CA GLY A 19 1.01 2.49 12.18
C GLY A 19 0.84 2.20 10.69
N GLU A 20 0.55 0.95 10.39
CA GLU A 20 0.30 0.54 9.02
C GLU A 20 -0.97 1.24 8.53
N ARG A 21 -0.97 1.69 7.28
CA ARG A 21 -1.97 2.62 6.75
C ARG A 21 -2.17 2.37 5.27
N SER A 22 -3.34 2.72 4.75
CA SER A 22 -3.65 2.54 3.33
C SER A 22 -4.34 3.77 2.74
N PRO A 23 -4.11 4.10 1.46
CA PRO A 23 -4.93 5.07 0.72
C PRO A 23 -6.20 4.42 0.15
N PHE A 24 -6.36 3.11 0.33
CA PHE A 24 -7.42 2.30 -0.25
C PHE A 24 -8.26 1.68 0.85
N THR A 25 -9.58 1.62 0.63
CA THR A 25 -10.51 0.89 1.48
C THR A 25 -10.76 -0.54 0.99
N ASN A 26 -10.42 -0.84 -0.27
CA ASN A 26 -10.45 -2.18 -0.82
C ASN A 26 -9.39 -2.35 -1.93
N ILE A 27 -8.83 -3.55 -2.04
CA ILE A 27 -7.82 -3.93 -3.02
C ILE A 27 -8.11 -5.34 -3.57
N GLU A 28 -8.20 -5.47 -4.89
CA GLU A 28 -8.38 -6.76 -5.57
C GLU A 28 -7.26 -7.03 -6.57
N PHE A 29 -6.71 -8.24 -6.52
CA PHE A 29 -5.67 -8.68 -7.45
C PHE A 29 -6.21 -9.71 -8.44
N GLY A 30 -6.16 -9.40 -9.73
CA GLY A 30 -6.64 -10.31 -10.75
C GLY A 30 -5.76 -10.39 -12.00
N LEU A 31 -6.32 -11.04 -13.02
CA LEU A 31 -5.72 -11.26 -14.33
C LEU A 31 -6.79 -11.05 -15.40
N PHE A 32 -6.59 -10.06 -16.27
CA PHE A 32 -7.39 -9.91 -17.48
C PHE A 32 -6.68 -10.55 -18.67
N ALA A 33 -7.45 -11.28 -19.49
CA ALA A 33 -6.97 -11.75 -20.78
C ALA A 33 -6.60 -10.53 -21.66
N GLY A 34 -5.39 -10.54 -22.24
CA GLY A 34 -4.88 -9.47 -23.09
C GLY A 34 -4.22 -8.27 -22.37
N TRP A 35 -4.63 -7.93 -21.15
CA TRP A 35 -4.02 -6.83 -20.38
C TRP A 35 -3.01 -7.31 -19.32
N GLY A 36 -3.20 -8.52 -18.81
CA GLY A 36 -2.33 -9.12 -17.80
C GLY A 36 -2.83 -8.89 -16.37
N LYS A 37 -1.91 -8.98 -15.41
CA LYS A 37 -2.24 -8.78 -13.98
C LYS A 37 -2.71 -7.34 -13.76
N PHE A 38 -3.55 -7.15 -12.76
CA PHE A 38 -4.02 -5.83 -12.33
C PHE A 38 -4.16 -5.76 -10.81
N ILE A 39 -4.23 -4.53 -10.31
CA ILE A 39 -4.64 -4.19 -8.95
C ILE A 39 -5.83 -3.24 -9.10
N LYS A 40 -7.02 -3.68 -8.69
CA LYS A 40 -8.21 -2.83 -8.61
C LYS A 40 -8.28 -2.27 -7.20
N VAL A 41 -8.58 -0.98 -7.08
CA VAL A 41 -8.55 -0.26 -5.80
C VAL A 41 -9.84 0.54 -5.61
N GLN A 42 -10.24 0.75 -4.36
CA GLN A 42 -11.37 1.61 -4.01
C GLN A 42 -10.98 2.56 -2.88
N ASN A 43 -11.60 3.74 -2.87
CA ASN A 43 -11.63 4.71 -1.79
C ASN A 43 -12.80 5.66 -2.11
N PRO A 44 -13.99 5.48 -1.52
CA PRO A 44 -15.18 6.24 -1.89
C PRO A 44 -15.07 7.74 -1.56
N GLU A 45 -14.18 8.15 -0.65
CA GLU A 45 -13.96 9.56 -0.33
C GLU A 45 -13.15 10.29 -1.39
N ARG A 46 -12.36 9.56 -2.19
CA ARG A 46 -11.40 10.13 -3.14
C ARG A 46 -11.63 9.70 -4.58
N PHE A 47 -12.25 8.55 -4.80
CA PHE A 47 -12.48 7.95 -6.11
C PHE A 47 -13.98 8.02 -6.45
N ASN A 48 -14.31 7.98 -7.73
CA ASN A 48 -15.72 7.90 -8.14
C ASN A 48 -16.26 6.48 -7.88
N ALA A 49 -17.15 6.30 -6.90
CA ALA A 49 -17.67 4.98 -6.55
C ALA A 49 -18.40 4.25 -7.70
N GLU A 50 -18.87 4.96 -8.72
CA GLU A 50 -19.55 4.41 -9.89
C GLU A 50 -18.59 3.84 -10.95
N LYS A 51 -17.28 4.04 -10.79
CA LYS A 51 -16.27 3.58 -11.76
C LYS A 51 -15.30 2.57 -11.16
N SER A 52 -14.86 1.63 -11.98
CA SER A 52 -13.78 0.71 -11.66
C SER A 52 -12.42 1.39 -11.81
N HIS A 53 -11.65 1.42 -10.71
CA HIS A 53 -10.34 2.04 -10.65
C HIS A 53 -9.24 0.99 -10.58
N PHE A 54 -8.29 1.03 -11.51
CA PHE A 54 -7.14 0.15 -11.55
C PHE A 54 -5.86 0.94 -11.34
N LEU A 55 -5.02 0.47 -10.42
CA LEU A 55 -3.76 1.13 -10.09
C LEU A 55 -2.79 1.05 -11.28
N ILE A 56 -2.27 2.20 -11.70
CA ILE A 56 -1.18 2.31 -12.67
C ILE A 56 0.12 2.60 -11.95
N GLU A 57 0.14 3.60 -11.05
CA GLU A 57 1.34 4.03 -10.33
C GLU A 57 1.05 4.48 -8.89
N VAL A 58 2.04 4.31 -8.00
CA VAL A 58 2.11 4.89 -6.65
C VAL A 58 3.41 5.69 -6.56
N ASN A 59 3.34 7.00 -6.32
CA ASN A 59 4.50 7.89 -6.23
C ASN A 59 5.50 7.70 -7.40
N GLY A 60 4.98 7.50 -8.62
CA GLY A 60 5.77 7.27 -9.82
C GLY A 60 6.26 5.83 -10.04
N LYS A 61 6.04 4.91 -9.09
CA LYS A 61 6.37 3.49 -9.27
C LYS A 61 5.21 2.73 -9.91
N GLY A 62 5.49 2.05 -11.02
CA GLY A 62 4.47 1.37 -11.82
C GLY A 62 3.97 0.07 -11.17
N TYR A 63 2.67 -0.21 -11.29
CA TYR A 63 2.04 -1.36 -10.64
C TYR A 63 2.65 -2.71 -11.06
N LYS A 64 3.14 -2.83 -12.30
CA LYS A 64 3.81 -4.06 -12.78
C LYS A 64 5.12 -4.31 -12.05
N GLU A 65 5.86 -3.25 -11.77
CA GLU A 65 7.11 -3.29 -11.00
C GLU A 65 6.80 -3.61 -9.54
N ILE A 66 5.81 -2.94 -8.93
CA ILE A 66 5.30 -3.22 -7.58
C ILE A 66 4.93 -4.70 -7.43
N LEU A 67 4.09 -5.24 -8.33
CA LEU A 67 3.66 -6.64 -8.28
C LEU A 67 4.83 -7.63 -8.46
N LYS A 68 5.81 -7.27 -9.30
CA LYS A 68 6.97 -8.12 -9.55
C LYS A 68 7.87 -8.16 -8.33
N GLU A 69 8.31 -7.00 -7.85
CA GLU A 69 9.26 -6.89 -6.74
C GLU A 69 8.64 -7.36 -5.42
N ALA A 70 7.38 -7.02 -5.12
CA ALA A 70 6.70 -7.52 -3.92
C ALA A 70 6.60 -9.04 -3.92
N LYS A 71 6.38 -9.64 -5.10
CA LYS A 71 6.36 -11.10 -5.24
C LYS A 71 7.75 -11.71 -5.11
N GLU A 72 8.78 -11.05 -5.60
CA GLU A 72 10.17 -11.48 -5.43
C GLU A 72 10.60 -11.42 -3.95
N LEU A 73 10.18 -10.38 -3.22
CA LEU A 73 10.53 -10.15 -1.82
C LEU A 73 9.72 -11.02 -0.84
N HIS A 74 8.40 -11.12 -1.04
CA HIS A 74 7.49 -11.77 -0.07
C HIS A 74 6.89 -13.08 -0.56
N GLY A 75 7.26 -13.55 -1.75
CA GLY A 75 6.83 -14.83 -2.29
C GLY A 75 5.30 -14.92 -2.43
N LYS A 76 4.69 -15.90 -1.74
CA LYS A 76 3.24 -16.12 -1.79
C LYS A 76 2.44 -15.05 -1.06
N ASN A 77 3.05 -14.38 -0.08
CA ASN A 77 2.38 -13.43 0.81
C ASN A 77 2.31 -12.01 0.21
N TYR A 78 2.80 -11.80 -1.00
CA TYR A 78 2.86 -10.45 -1.60
C TYR A 78 1.51 -9.75 -1.69
N LYS A 79 0.39 -10.48 -1.86
CA LYS A 79 -0.95 -9.87 -1.88
C LYS A 79 -1.35 -9.35 -0.49
N CYS A 80 -1.14 -10.16 0.54
CA CYS A 80 -1.27 -9.76 1.94
C CYS A 80 -0.43 -8.51 2.23
N ARG A 81 0.85 -8.55 1.83
CA ARG A 81 1.78 -7.43 2.05
C ARG A 81 1.34 -6.15 1.36
N LEU A 82 0.96 -6.22 0.09
CA LEU A 82 0.48 -5.06 -0.64
C LEU A 82 -0.89 -4.54 -0.18
N ALA A 83 -1.73 -5.40 0.42
CA ALA A 83 -3.06 -5.03 0.86
C ALA A 83 -3.09 -4.48 2.30
N GLU A 84 -2.48 -5.21 3.22
CA GLU A 84 -2.59 -4.94 4.66
C GLU A 84 -1.30 -4.42 5.29
N HIS A 85 -0.20 -4.39 4.52
CA HIS A 85 1.10 -3.82 4.91
C HIS A 85 1.61 -2.81 3.88
N PHE A 86 0.71 -1.95 3.37
CA PHE A 86 0.96 -1.09 2.23
C PHE A 86 2.14 -0.12 2.44
N VAL A 87 2.16 0.66 3.53
CA VAL A 87 3.24 1.63 3.79
C VAL A 87 4.58 0.93 3.97
N GLU A 88 4.60 -0.13 4.79
CA GLU A 88 5.80 -0.93 5.02
C GLU A 88 6.33 -1.52 3.70
N THR A 89 5.46 -2.21 2.96
CA THR A 89 5.82 -2.89 1.72
C THR A 89 6.29 -1.89 0.69
N MET A 90 5.58 -0.77 0.47
CA MET A 90 6.04 0.23 -0.49
C MET A 90 7.39 0.84 -0.09
N GLY A 91 7.64 1.02 1.20
CA GLY A 91 8.95 1.41 1.73
C GLY A 91 10.06 0.40 1.40
N GLU A 92 9.79 -0.90 1.56
CA GLU A 92 10.71 -1.99 1.17
C GLU A 92 10.99 -2.00 -0.34
N LEU A 93 10.01 -1.57 -1.15
CA LEU A 93 10.14 -1.39 -2.60
C LEU A 93 10.78 -0.04 -2.98
N GLY A 94 11.32 0.72 -2.02
CA GLY A 94 12.00 1.99 -2.27
C GLY A 94 11.05 3.16 -2.59
N VAL A 95 9.76 3.02 -2.31
CA VAL A 95 8.77 4.11 -2.43
C VAL A 95 8.45 4.64 -1.05
N LYS A 96 8.97 5.82 -0.74
CA LYS A 96 8.67 6.48 0.53
C LYS A 96 7.21 6.95 0.53
N ILE A 97 6.48 6.55 1.56
CA ILE A 97 5.11 6.99 1.84
C ILE A 97 5.11 7.64 3.21
N GLU A 98 4.69 8.91 3.25
CA GLU A 98 4.55 9.66 4.49
C GLU A 98 3.08 9.65 4.90
N ASP A 99 2.40 10.79 4.88
CA ASP A 99 0.96 10.88 5.20
C ASP A 99 0.07 10.85 3.96
N THR A 100 0.65 11.05 2.79
CA THR A 100 -0.06 11.05 1.52
C THR A 100 0.71 10.30 0.43
N VAL A 101 -0.02 9.93 -0.62
CA VAL A 101 0.52 9.35 -1.86
C VAL A 101 -0.09 9.99 -3.10
N ASN A 102 0.70 10.04 -4.16
CA ASN A 102 0.24 10.34 -5.51
C ASN A 102 -0.08 9.04 -6.22
N LEU A 103 -1.28 8.96 -6.78
CA LEU A 103 -1.79 7.79 -7.48
C LEU A 103 -2.07 8.12 -8.94
N LYS A 104 -1.74 7.19 -9.83
CA LYS A 104 -2.25 7.19 -11.20
C LYS A 104 -3.19 6.01 -11.36
N LEU A 105 -4.42 6.27 -11.77
CA LEU A 105 -5.48 5.26 -11.87
C LEU A 105 -6.03 5.21 -13.30
N TYR A 106 -6.31 4.00 -13.76
CA TYR A 106 -7.06 3.74 -14.98
C TYR A 106 -8.54 3.50 -14.63
N LEU A 107 -9.42 4.23 -15.28
CA LEU A 107 -10.87 4.14 -15.09
C LEU A 107 -11.45 3.33 -16.25
N PHE A 108 -12.24 2.32 -15.90
CA PHE A 108 -12.90 1.44 -16.86
C PHE A 108 -14.37 1.33 -16.49
N ASP A 109 -15.22 2.21 -17.03
CA ASP A 109 -16.68 2.08 -17.04
C ASP A 109 -17.25 3.15 -18.01
N GLY A 110 -17.68 2.72 -19.20
CA GLY A 110 -18.20 3.62 -20.25
C GLY A 110 -17.15 4.44 -21.01
N GLY A 111 -15.85 4.22 -20.74
CA GLY A 111 -14.72 4.87 -21.39
C GLY A 111 -13.37 4.39 -20.84
N HIS A 112 -12.27 4.87 -21.42
CA HIS A 112 -10.90 4.61 -20.98
C HIS A 112 -10.23 5.93 -20.61
N GLU A 113 -10.03 6.14 -19.32
CA GLU A 113 -9.46 7.39 -18.81
C GLU A 113 -8.33 7.09 -17.83
N VAL A 114 -7.26 7.88 -17.88
CA VAL A 114 -6.18 7.84 -16.89
C VAL A 114 -6.27 9.13 -16.09
N ILE A 115 -6.44 8.99 -14.78
CA ILE A 115 -6.45 10.13 -13.86
C ILE A 115 -5.21 10.09 -12.97
N THR A 116 -4.80 11.28 -12.52
CA THR A 116 -3.78 11.43 -11.48
C THR A 116 -4.43 12.08 -10.27
N LEU A 117 -4.29 11.44 -9.12
CA LEU A 117 -4.75 11.93 -7.83
C LEU A 117 -3.51 12.27 -7.01
N ASN A 118 -3.38 13.52 -6.59
CA ASN A 118 -2.29 13.96 -5.74
C ASN A 118 -2.75 14.02 -4.29
N ASP A 119 -1.80 13.84 -3.37
CA ASP A 119 -2.01 14.03 -1.94
C ASP A 119 -3.16 13.17 -1.36
N VAL A 120 -3.30 11.93 -1.82
CA VAL A 120 -4.28 10.97 -1.29
C VAL A 120 -3.79 10.51 0.08
N ALA A 121 -4.56 10.79 1.13
CA ALA A 121 -4.20 10.43 2.50
C ALA A 121 -4.09 8.92 2.68
N VAL A 122 -3.09 8.47 3.45
CA VAL A 122 -3.01 7.10 3.96
C VAL A 122 -3.47 7.09 5.42
N THR A 123 -4.46 6.27 5.75
CA THR A 123 -5.08 6.23 7.08
C THR A 123 -5.17 4.80 7.62
N GLU A 124 -5.27 4.69 8.95
CA GLU A 124 -5.49 3.42 9.63
C GLU A 124 -6.91 2.91 9.37
N GLU A 125 -7.91 3.81 9.35
CA GLU A 125 -9.31 3.50 9.04
C GLU A 125 -9.47 2.81 7.67
N ASN A 126 -8.80 3.33 6.63
CA ASN A 126 -8.81 2.69 5.32
C ASN A 126 -8.24 1.27 5.35
N LEU A 127 -7.20 1.04 6.16
CA LEU A 127 -6.61 -0.29 6.33
C LEU A 127 -7.59 -1.22 7.07
N GLU A 128 -8.27 -0.74 8.11
CA GLU A 128 -9.28 -1.52 8.83
C GLU A 128 -10.40 -2.02 7.90
N GLU A 129 -10.84 -1.19 6.94
CA GLU A 129 -11.79 -1.61 5.90
C GLU A 129 -11.24 -2.75 5.03
N ILE A 130 -9.99 -2.68 4.58
CA ILE A 130 -9.37 -3.76 3.79
C ILE A 130 -9.34 -5.07 4.59
N GLN A 131 -8.94 -5.01 5.86
CA GLN A 131 -8.82 -6.17 6.74
C GLN A 131 -10.19 -6.82 7.01
N PHE A 132 -11.24 -6.01 7.07
CA PHE A 132 -12.61 -6.48 7.19
C PHE A 132 -13.09 -7.19 5.91
N GLU A 133 -12.89 -6.57 4.73
CA GLU A 133 -13.46 -7.03 3.47
C GLU A 133 -12.69 -8.21 2.82
N THR A 134 -11.35 -8.19 2.87
CA THR A 134 -10.54 -9.06 2.01
C THR A 134 -9.75 -10.16 2.71
N ASN A 135 -9.28 -9.92 3.95
CA ASN A 135 -8.51 -10.88 4.76
C ASN A 135 -7.37 -11.60 3.98
N TYR A 136 -6.52 -10.87 3.26
CA TYR A 136 -5.42 -11.49 2.52
C TYR A 136 -4.34 -12.11 3.41
N CYS A 137 -4.18 -11.62 4.65
CA CYS A 137 -3.13 -12.07 5.57
C CYS A 137 -3.53 -13.23 6.49
N LYS A 138 -4.73 -13.81 6.35
CA LYS A 138 -5.18 -14.97 7.13
C LYS A 138 -4.96 -16.31 6.43
#